data_AF-X1B4Y2-F1
#
_entry.id   AF-X1B4Y2-F1
#
_cell.length_a   1.000
_cell.length_b   1.000
_cell.length_c   1.000
_cell.angle_alpha   90.00
_cell.angle_beta   90.00
_cell.angle_gamma   90.00
#
_symmetry.space_group_name_H-M   'P 1'
#
loop_
_entity.id
_entity.type
_entity.pdbx_description
1 polymer ?
#
loop_
_entity_poly.entity_id
_entity_poly.type
_entity_poly.pdbx_seq_one_letter_code
_entity_poly.pdbx_strand_id
1 'polypeptide(L)'
;MPFDSKIKEQPKTKPAFHPISPPKPSLEVEEVLRQWKLDRTLSLETLAADFYTLIDLQCDYPKETKIIIPLHRLTNTLARQFSAYLDMTIGGELRHAYGEAGEYDEYDDEVKPYDSIGDMPISDAAKDILRGFKGLSMPSDRNFVWREWKAVRDKLGTQALHCAIETFNLPWGAGYGGESWANATRVLVDYLEGELSSLAFVDTCFGLHHNNNIILDKVWKVGHELKKVLDLNLDDQVASLFSYCSPQVQNL
;
A
#
# COMPACT_ATOMS: atom_id res chain seq x y z
N MET A 1 -21.86 -42.00 -37.94
CA MET A 1 -20.58 -42.10 -37.21
C MET A 1 -20.61 -41.03 -36.13
N PRO A 2 -20.61 -41.38 -34.83
CA PRO A 2 -20.58 -40.38 -33.77
C PRO A 2 -19.13 -40.04 -33.40
N PHE A 3 -18.82 -38.75 -33.35
CA PHE A 3 -17.58 -38.20 -32.80
C PHE A 3 -17.75 -38.09 -31.28
N ASP A 4 -16.91 -38.81 -30.53
CA ASP A 4 -16.84 -38.75 -29.07
C ASP A 4 -15.56 -37.98 -28.70
N SER A 5 -15.70 -36.69 -28.37
CA SER A 5 -14.58 -35.81 -28.00
C SER A 5 -14.48 -35.70 -26.48
N LYS A 6 -13.71 -36.60 -25.84
CA LYS A 6 -13.29 -36.44 -24.45
C LYS A 6 -12.06 -35.52 -24.38
N ILE A 7 -12.30 -34.26 -24.06
CA ILE A 7 -11.24 -33.33 -23.65
C ILE A 7 -10.81 -33.75 -22.24
N LYS A 8 -9.58 -34.25 -22.09
CA LYS A 8 -8.95 -34.50 -20.80
C LYS A 8 -8.41 -33.17 -20.26
N GLU A 9 -9.03 -32.65 -19.21
CA GLU A 9 -8.44 -31.57 -18.41
C GLU A 9 -7.14 -32.05 -17.79
N GLN A 10 -6.06 -31.29 -17.99
CA GLN A 10 -4.79 -31.53 -17.32
C GLN A 10 -4.82 -30.89 -15.92
N PRO A 11 -4.25 -31.55 -14.90
CA PRO A 11 -4.19 -31.01 -13.55
C PRO A 11 -3.30 -29.77 -13.50
N LYS A 12 -3.85 -28.66 -12.99
CA LYS A 12 -3.11 -27.43 -12.69
C LYS A 12 -2.06 -27.72 -11.62
N THR A 13 -0.79 -27.75 -11.99
CA THR A 13 0.33 -27.90 -11.06
C THR A 13 0.49 -26.63 -10.22
N LYS A 14 0.38 -26.74 -8.88
CA LYS A 14 0.71 -25.64 -7.95
C LYS A 14 2.15 -25.17 -8.21
N PRO A 15 2.42 -23.85 -8.30
CA PRO A 15 3.77 -23.35 -8.50
C PRO A 15 4.65 -23.67 -7.29
N ALA A 16 5.77 -24.35 -7.51
CA ALA A 16 6.73 -24.66 -6.45
C ALA A 16 7.35 -23.37 -5.88
N PHE A 17 7.28 -23.20 -4.56
CA PHE A 17 7.99 -22.13 -3.86
C PHE A 17 9.45 -22.57 -3.63
N HIS A 18 10.40 -21.85 -4.23
CA HIS A 18 11.82 -22.04 -3.94
C HIS A 18 12.20 -21.27 -2.66
N PRO A 19 13.02 -21.85 -1.77
CA PRO A 19 13.47 -21.19 -0.55
C PRO A 19 14.30 -19.95 -0.87
N ILE A 20 14.02 -18.87 -0.15
CA ILE A 20 14.71 -17.57 -0.27
C ILE A 20 16.13 -17.71 0.30
N SER A 21 17.13 -17.19 -0.41
CA SER A 21 18.55 -17.23 -0.03
C SER A 21 18.85 -16.60 1.35
N PRO A 22 19.91 -17.04 2.06
CA PRO A 22 20.26 -16.54 3.40
C PRO A 22 20.54 -15.03 3.46
N PRO A 23 20.42 -14.40 4.65
CA PRO A 23 20.41 -12.96 4.79
C PRO A 23 21.76 -12.33 4.42
N LYS A 24 21.72 -11.46 3.40
CA LYS A 24 22.79 -10.50 3.08
C LYS A 24 22.87 -9.42 4.19
N PRO A 25 24.05 -8.78 4.40
CA PRO A 25 24.21 -7.72 5.39
C PRO A 25 23.15 -6.62 5.28
N SER A 26 22.85 -5.96 6.41
CA SER A 26 21.88 -4.87 6.52
C SER A 26 22.08 -3.85 5.41
N LEU A 27 21.11 -3.76 4.51
CA LEU A 27 21.16 -2.79 3.42
C LEU A 27 20.95 -1.38 3.98
N GLU A 28 21.72 -0.41 3.47
CA GLU A 28 21.45 1.00 3.73
C GLU A 28 20.04 1.34 3.22
N VAL A 29 19.27 2.10 4.00
CA VAL A 29 17.86 2.41 3.70
C VAL A 29 17.70 3.03 2.30
N GLU A 30 18.69 3.82 1.87
CA GLU A 30 18.73 4.44 0.55
C GLU A 30 18.69 3.44 -0.59
N GLU A 31 19.35 2.28 -0.43
CA GLU A 31 19.35 1.24 -1.45
C GLU A 31 17.94 0.67 -1.65
N VAL A 32 17.23 0.44 -0.55
CA VAL A 32 15.87 -0.08 -0.59
C VAL A 32 14.91 0.97 -1.17
N LEU A 33 15.00 2.22 -0.74
CA LEU A 33 14.19 3.30 -1.30
C LEU A 33 14.43 3.48 -2.81
N ARG A 34 15.68 3.33 -3.26
CA ARG A 34 16.03 3.36 -4.69
C ARG A 34 15.39 2.20 -5.47
N GLN A 35 15.34 0.99 -4.91
CA GLN A 35 14.66 -0.16 -5.54
C GLN A 35 13.16 0.09 -5.72
N TRP A 36 12.55 0.78 -4.75
CA TRP A 36 11.15 1.20 -4.80
C TRP A 36 10.93 2.53 -5.55
N LYS A 37 12.00 3.18 -6.03
CA LYS A 37 11.97 4.48 -6.72
C LYS A 37 11.29 5.58 -5.88
N LEU A 38 11.50 5.54 -4.57
CA LEU A 38 10.97 6.52 -3.63
C LEU A 38 11.94 7.69 -3.46
N ASP A 39 11.39 8.90 -3.52
CA ASP A 39 12.10 10.13 -3.20
C ASP A 39 11.78 10.54 -1.76
N ARG A 40 12.74 10.37 -0.86
CA ARG A 40 12.60 10.76 0.56
C ARG A 40 12.72 12.26 0.81
N THR A 41 13.04 13.06 -0.21
CA THR A 41 13.27 14.51 -0.08
C THR A 41 12.00 15.35 -0.27
N LEU A 42 10.89 14.70 -0.62
CA LEU A 42 9.59 15.36 -0.80
C LEU A 42 9.10 16.02 0.49
N SER A 43 8.66 17.27 0.36
CA SER A 43 7.91 18.00 1.40
C SER A 43 6.42 17.74 1.18
N LEU A 44 5.84 16.84 1.97
CA LEU A 44 4.45 16.44 1.78
C LEU A 44 3.48 17.59 2.06
N GLU A 45 3.79 18.48 2.99
CA GLU A 45 3.01 19.68 3.28
C GLU A 45 2.94 20.63 2.08
N THR A 46 4.07 20.87 1.40
CA THR A 46 4.09 21.71 0.19
C THR A 46 3.33 21.05 -0.95
N LEU A 47 3.54 19.74 -1.14
CA LEU A 47 2.89 18.98 -2.22
C LEU A 47 1.38 18.84 -2.01
N ALA A 48 0.92 18.67 -0.78
CA ALA A 48 -0.51 18.67 -0.45
C ALA A 48 -1.12 20.05 -0.70
N ALA A 49 -0.46 21.14 -0.28
CA ALA A 49 -0.93 22.50 -0.52
C ALA A 49 -1.03 22.81 -2.02
N ASP A 50 0.00 22.48 -2.80
CA ASP A 50 -0.01 22.61 -4.26
C ASP A 50 -1.15 21.80 -4.88
N PHE A 51 -1.34 20.54 -4.45
CA PHE A 51 -2.35 19.64 -4.98
C PHE A 51 -3.77 20.18 -4.79
N TYR A 52 -4.12 20.54 -3.55
CA TYR A 52 -5.47 21.04 -3.23
C TYR A 52 -5.73 22.43 -3.81
N THR A 53 -4.73 23.33 -3.83
CA THR A 53 -4.85 24.64 -4.47
C THR A 53 -5.08 24.51 -5.98
N LEU A 54 -4.37 23.59 -6.65
CA LEU A 54 -4.55 23.36 -8.09
C LEU A 54 -5.89 22.72 -8.43
N ILE A 55 -6.46 21.87 -7.55
CA ILE A 55 -7.81 21.32 -7.69
C ILE A 55 -8.85 22.44 -7.62
N ASP A 56 -8.77 23.28 -6.59
CA ASP A 56 -9.68 24.41 -6.39
C ASP A 56 -9.63 25.40 -7.57
N LEU A 57 -8.42 25.79 -7.99
CA LEU A 57 -8.23 26.62 -9.17
C LEU A 57 -8.76 25.95 -10.45
N GLN A 58 -8.71 24.62 -10.58
CA GLN A 58 -9.28 23.93 -11.73
C GLN A 58 -10.82 24.01 -11.74
N CYS A 59 -11.47 24.03 -10.58
CA CYS A 59 -12.92 24.22 -10.47
C CYS A 59 -13.34 25.59 -11.02
N ASP A 60 -12.59 26.64 -10.67
CA ASP A 60 -12.84 28.01 -11.15
C ASP A 60 -12.42 28.25 -12.60
N TYR A 61 -11.33 27.60 -13.04
CA TYR A 61 -10.71 27.79 -14.35
C TYR A 61 -10.54 26.47 -15.12
N PRO A 62 -11.63 25.76 -15.48
CA PRO A 62 -11.60 24.36 -15.94
C PRO A 62 -10.93 24.13 -17.30
N LYS A 63 -10.56 25.19 -18.02
CA LYS A 63 -9.89 25.13 -19.33
C LYS A 63 -8.49 25.74 -19.31
N GLU A 64 -8.05 26.29 -18.17
CA GLU A 64 -6.77 26.98 -18.08
C GLU A 64 -5.62 25.95 -18.04
N THR A 65 -4.91 25.86 -19.16
CA THR A 65 -3.80 24.92 -19.33
C THR A 65 -2.67 25.14 -18.32
N LYS A 66 -2.49 26.38 -17.84
CA LYS A 66 -1.52 26.72 -16.79
C LYS A 66 -1.84 26.07 -15.44
N ILE A 67 -3.07 25.64 -15.20
CA ILE A 67 -3.50 24.93 -13.99
C ILE A 67 -3.56 23.42 -14.26
N ILE A 68 -4.20 23.02 -15.37
CA ILE A 68 -4.44 21.62 -15.70
C ILE A 68 -3.12 20.84 -15.88
N ILE A 69 -2.13 21.43 -16.56
CA ILE A 69 -0.87 20.75 -16.83
C ILE A 69 -0.07 20.50 -15.54
N PRO A 70 0.15 21.50 -14.66
CA PRO A 70 0.75 21.27 -13.35
C PRO A 70 -0.01 20.26 -12.50
N LEU A 71 -1.34 20.36 -12.39
CA LEU A 71 -2.15 19.43 -11.59
C LEU A 71 -1.97 17.99 -12.07
N HIS A 72 -2.06 17.75 -13.38
CA HIS A 72 -1.88 16.41 -13.94
C HIS A 72 -0.46 15.86 -13.70
N ARG A 73 0.58 16.71 -13.83
CA ARG A 73 1.96 16.31 -13.56
C ARG A 73 2.19 15.99 -12.09
N LEU A 74 1.67 16.82 -11.19
CA LEU A 74 1.77 16.63 -9.75
C LEU A 74 1.03 15.36 -9.33
N THR A 75 -0.22 15.20 -9.77
CA THR A 75 -1.06 14.01 -9.50
C THR A 75 -0.34 12.73 -9.93
N ASN A 76 0.19 12.67 -11.15
CA ASN A 76 0.91 11.47 -11.62
C ASN A 76 2.24 11.23 -10.89
N THR A 77 2.87 12.29 -10.36
CA THR A 77 4.09 12.15 -9.58
C THR A 77 3.77 11.59 -8.20
N LEU A 78 2.78 12.17 -7.52
CA LEU A 78 2.30 11.71 -6.22
C LEU A 78 1.75 10.29 -6.30
N ALA A 79 0.91 9.98 -7.30
CA ALA A 79 0.34 8.64 -7.45
C ALA A 79 1.42 7.56 -7.59
N ARG A 80 2.50 7.82 -8.35
CA ARG A 80 3.64 6.89 -8.45
C ARG A 80 4.40 6.73 -7.13
N GLN A 81 4.63 7.83 -6.42
CA GLN A 81 5.34 7.81 -5.14
C GLN A 81 4.52 7.09 -4.06
N PHE A 82 3.23 7.43 -3.94
CA PHE A 82 2.31 6.85 -2.97
C PHE A 82 2.02 5.39 -3.26
N SER A 83 1.87 4.98 -4.52
CA SER A 83 1.68 3.56 -4.84
C SER A 83 2.90 2.72 -4.48
N ALA A 84 4.11 3.19 -4.81
CA ALA A 84 5.35 2.50 -4.45
C ALA A 84 5.54 2.46 -2.93
N TYR A 85 5.20 3.55 -2.24
CA TYR A 85 5.30 3.66 -0.79
C TYR A 85 4.33 2.72 -0.09
N LEU A 86 3.05 2.72 -0.46
CA LEU A 86 2.04 1.86 0.14
C LEU A 86 2.42 0.40 -0.07
N ASP A 87 2.79 0.01 -1.28
CA ASP A 87 3.18 -1.37 -1.58
C ASP A 87 4.38 -1.82 -0.71
N MET A 88 5.42 -0.98 -0.63
CA MET A 88 6.57 -1.24 0.23
C MET A 88 6.18 -1.39 1.71
N THR A 89 5.40 -0.45 2.24
CA THR A 89 5.04 -0.41 3.66
C THR A 89 4.08 -1.52 4.06
N ILE A 90 3.14 -1.90 3.18
CA ILE A 90 2.26 -3.06 3.33
C ILE A 90 3.09 -4.33 3.55
N GLY A 91 4.05 -4.61 2.66
CA GLY A 91 4.96 -5.74 2.83
C GLY A 91 5.76 -5.68 4.12
N GLY A 92 6.21 -4.47 4.48
CA GLY A 92 6.82 -4.20 5.76
C GLY A 92 5.94 -4.66 6.92
N GLU A 93 4.71 -4.19 7.00
CA GLU A 93 3.82 -4.47 8.14
C GLU A 93 3.31 -5.91 8.21
N LEU A 94 3.22 -6.61 7.07
CA LEU A 94 2.94 -8.06 7.05
C LEU A 94 3.94 -8.88 7.87
N ARG A 95 5.17 -8.38 8.12
CA ARG A 95 6.16 -9.07 8.97
C ARG A 95 5.64 -9.38 10.38
N HIS A 96 4.68 -8.61 10.86
CA HIS A 96 4.12 -8.75 12.20
C HIS A 96 2.98 -9.77 12.25
N ALA A 97 2.40 -10.15 11.11
CA ALA A 97 1.31 -11.13 11.03
C ALA A 97 1.71 -12.48 11.66
N TYR A 98 3.00 -12.84 11.59
CA TYR A 98 3.49 -14.12 12.09
C TYR A 98 3.54 -14.20 13.62
N GLY A 99 3.88 -13.09 14.30
CA GLY A 99 3.89 -13.05 15.77
C GLY A 99 2.50 -13.22 16.37
N GLU A 100 1.49 -12.74 15.65
CA GLU A 100 0.08 -12.77 16.05
C GLU A 100 -0.65 -14.04 15.58
N ALA A 101 -0.27 -14.61 14.43
CA ALA A 101 -0.81 -15.87 13.92
C ALA A 101 -0.28 -17.12 14.66
N GLY A 102 0.64 -16.94 15.62
CA GLY A 102 1.32 -18.01 16.37
C GLY A 102 0.45 -18.88 17.27
N GLU A 103 -0.86 -18.62 17.38
CA GLU A 103 -1.82 -19.49 18.08
C GLU A 103 -2.72 -20.31 17.14
N TYR A 104 -2.60 -20.18 15.82
CA TYR A 104 -3.42 -20.93 14.86
C TYR A 104 -2.84 -22.30 14.44
N ASP A 105 -1.67 -22.70 14.96
CA ASP A 105 -1.03 -24.00 14.67
C ASP A 105 -1.75 -25.20 15.33
N GLU A 106 -2.87 -24.98 16.05
CA GLU A 106 -3.71 -26.04 16.67
C GLU A 106 -5.14 -26.15 16.09
N TYR A 107 -5.36 -25.74 14.83
CA TYR A 107 -6.60 -26.12 14.15
C TYR A 107 -6.56 -27.59 13.74
N ASP A 108 -7.10 -28.43 14.64
CA ASP A 108 -7.55 -29.79 14.43
C ASP A 108 -8.30 -29.92 13.08
N ASP A 109 -8.12 -31.03 12.36
CA ASP A 109 -8.68 -31.30 11.02
C ASP A 109 -10.23 -31.33 10.97
N GLU A 110 -10.92 -30.98 12.06
CA GLU A 110 -12.38 -30.89 12.15
C GLU A 110 -12.89 -29.50 11.77
N VAL A 111 -13.33 -29.38 10.52
CA VAL A 111 -14.05 -28.23 9.96
C VAL A 111 -15.29 -27.92 10.82
N LYS A 112 -15.21 -26.90 11.68
CA LYS A 112 -16.39 -26.32 12.32
C LYS A 112 -17.13 -25.39 11.33
N PRO A 113 -18.47 -25.42 11.26
CA PRO A 113 -19.23 -24.47 10.47
C PRO A 113 -19.12 -23.07 11.12
N TYR A 114 -18.94 -22.07 10.27
CA TYR A 114 -18.52 -20.73 10.64
C TYR A 114 -19.71 -19.79 10.91
N ASP A 115 -19.71 -19.12 12.07
CA ASP A 115 -20.80 -18.22 12.52
C ASP A 115 -20.38 -16.73 12.52
N SER A 116 -19.14 -16.38 12.14
CA SER A 116 -18.65 -14.99 12.17
C SER A 116 -17.78 -14.59 10.97
N ILE A 117 -17.68 -13.29 10.68
CA ILE A 117 -16.83 -12.75 9.59
C ILE A 117 -15.32 -13.01 9.83
N GLY A 118 -14.92 -13.34 11.08
CA GLY A 118 -13.54 -13.69 11.45
C GLY A 118 -13.10 -15.11 11.07
N ASP A 119 -13.97 -15.86 10.40
CA ASP A 119 -13.78 -17.27 10.09
C ASP A 119 -13.48 -17.54 8.61
N MET A 120 -13.25 -16.49 7.81
CA MET A 120 -12.99 -16.65 6.39
C MET A 120 -11.67 -17.41 6.18
N PRO A 121 -11.67 -18.58 5.51
CA PRO A 121 -10.44 -19.34 5.30
C PRO A 121 -9.48 -18.50 4.46
N ILE A 122 -8.35 -18.11 5.05
CA ILE A 122 -7.22 -17.54 4.33
C ILE A 122 -6.90 -18.47 3.16
N SER A 123 -6.78 -17.91 1.96
CA SER A 123 -6.41 -18.70 0.79
C SER A 123 -5.09 -19.44 1.01
N ASP A 124 -4.93 -20.62 0.41
CA ASP A 124 -3.64 -21.34 0.42
C ASP A 124 -2.47 -20.43 -0.01
N ALA A 125 -2.73 -19.48 -0.92
CA ALA A 125 -1.75 -18.51 -1.38
C ALA A 125 -1.31 -17.53 -0.29
N ALA A 126 -2.24 -16.99 0.50
CA ALA A 126 -1.91 -16.13 1.64
C ALA A 126 -1.19 -16.91 2.75
N LYS A 127 -1.56 -18.18 2.99
CA LYS A 127 -0.79 -19.08 3.87
C LYS A 127 0.64 -19.31 3.37
N ASP A 128 0.82 -19.49 2.07
CA ASP A 128 2.15 -19.68 1.47
C ASP A 128 3.01 -18.40 1.53
N ILE A 129 2.42 -17.21 1.38
CA ILE A 129 3.11 -15.93 1.60
C ILE A 129 3.57 -15.83 3.06
N LEU A 130 2.67 -16.11 4.02
CA LEU A 130 3.00 -16.12 5.46
C LEU A 130 4.10 -17.13 5.81
N ARG A 131 4.07 -18.34 5.21
CA ARG A 131 5.12 -19.35 5.37
C ARG A 131 6.45 -18.92 4.74
N GLY A 132 6.40 -18.22 3.62
CA GLY A 132 7.56 -17.56 3.02
C GLY A 132 8.24 -16.60 4.01
N PHE A 133 7.44 -15.84 4.77
CA PHE A 133 7.94 -15.01 5.87
C PHE A 133 8.42 -15.82 7.08
N LYS A 134 7.79 -16.95 7.44
CA LYS A 134 8.22 -17.86 8.52
C LYS A 134 9.65 -18.41 8.34
N GLY A 135 10.04 -18.68 7.09
CA GLY A 135 11.40 -19.16 6.76
C GLY A 135 12.48 -18.08 6.89
N LEU A 136 12.07 -16.81 6.95
CA LEU A 136 12.94 -15.67 7.22
C LEU A 136 12.92 -15.49 8.74
N SER A 137 13.84 -16.14 9.47
CA SER A 137 13.99 -15.93 10.93
C SER A 137 13.83 -14.45 11.26
N MET A 138 12.69 -14.10 11.88
CA MET A 138 12.16 -12.75 12.13
C MET A 138 13.21 -11.64 11.94
N PRO A 139 13.34 -11.05 10.73
CA PRO A 139 14.20 -9.90 10.59
C PRO A 139 13.45 -8.73 11.20
N SER A 140 13.86 -8.34 12.40
CA SER A 140 13.60 -7.00 12.94
C SER A 140 14.03 -5.89 11.97
N ASP A 141 14.87 -6.23 10.99
CA ASP A 141 15.27 -5.36 9.90
C ASP A 141 14.16 -5.19 8.84
N ARG A 142 13.47 -4.06 8.95
CA ARG A 142 12.44 -3.60 7.99
C ARG A 142 12.96 -3.54 6.54
N ASN A 143 14.24 -3.19 6.34
CA ASN A 143 14.82 -3.03 5.00
C ASN A 143 14.91 -4.38 4.27
N PHE A 144 15.23 -5.43 5.03
CA PHE A 144 15.22 -6.79 4.50
C PHE A 144 13.82 -7.20 4.04
N VAL A 145 12.80 -6.97 4.87
CA VAL A 145 11.40 -7.30 4.56
C VAL A 145 10.91 -6.57 3.31
N TRP A 146 11.20 -5.28 3.18
CA TRP A 146 10.83 -4.49 2.01
C TRP A 146 11.41 -5.04 0.70
N ARG A 147 12.64 -5.58 0.72
CA ARG A 147 13.25 -6.21 -0.45
C ARG A 147 12.60 -7.55 -0.78
N GLU A 148 12.40 -8.41 0.22
CA GLU A 148 11.78 -9.72 -0.01
C GLU A 148 10.33 -9.56 -0.49
N TRP A 149 9.61 -8.59 0.07
CA TRP A 149 8.28 -8.24 -0.43
C TRP A 149 8.31 -7.80 -1.89
N LYS A 150 9.28 -6.98 -2.30
CA LYS A 150 9.43 -6.60 -3.71
C LYS A 150 9.56 -7.81 -4.63
N ALA A 151 10.31 -8.84 -4.21
CA ALA A 151 10.43 -10.09 -4.97
C ALA A 151 9.11 -10.86 -5.05
N VAL A 152 8.32 -10.88 -3.97
CA VAL A 152 6.95 -11.44 -3.97
C VAL A 152 6.05 -10.67 -4.93
N ARG A 153 6.08 -9.33 -4.88
CA ARG A 153 5.32 -8.44 -5.77
C ARG A 153 5.67 -8.63 -7.23
N ASP A 154 6.95 -8.76 -7.56
CA ASP A 154 7.41 -8.98 -8.94
C ASP A 154 6.97 -10.32 -9.49
N LYS A 155 6.82 -11.34 -8.64
CA LYS A 155 6.36 -12.67 -9.03
C LYS A 155 4.84 -12.76 -9.15
N LEU A 156 4.10 -12.20 -8.18
CA LEU A 156 2.67 -12.45 -8.03
C LEU A 156 1.80 -11.29 -8.54
N GLY A 157 2.36 -10.10 -8.78
CA GLY A 157 1.57 -8.92 -9.12
C GLY A 157 0.46 -8.68 -8.09
N THR A 158 -0.62 -7.99 -8.46
CA THR A 158 -1.71 -7.58 -7.56
C THR A 158 -2.30 -8.69 -6.68
N GLN A 159 -2.21 -9.97 -7.08
CA GLN A 159 -2.63 -11.11 -6.25
C GLN A 159 -1.97 -11.13 -4.85
N ALA A 160 -0.71 -10.70 -4.74
CA ALA A 160 -0.04 -10.60 -3.44
C ALA A 160 -0.70 -9.57 -2.50
N LEU A 161 -1.28 -8.48 -3.03
CA LEU A 161 -1.99 -7.50 -2.22
C LEU A 161 -3.35 -8.01 -1.78
N HIS A 162 -4.07 -8.77 -2.61
CA HIS A 162 -5.30 -9.47 -2.19
C HIS A 162 -5.01 -10.42 -1.01
N CYS A 163 -3.91 -11.17 -1.08
CA CYS A 163 -3.47 -12.00 0.04
C CYS A 163 -3.09 -11.18 1.29
N ALA A 164 -2.51 -9.99 1.11
CA ALA A 164 -2.20 -9.08 2.19
C ALA A 164 -3.47 -8.56 2.88
N ILE A 165 -4.54 -8.24 2.11
CA ILE A 165 -5.85 -7.86 2.64
C ILE A 165 -6.41 -8.99 3.51
N GLU A 166 -6.43 -10.23 3.01
CA GLU A 166 -6.87 -11.40 3.78
C GLU A 166 -6.10 -11.52 5.10
N THR A 167 -4.78 -11.33 5.05
CA THR A 167 -3.90 -11.42 6.21
C THR A 167 -4.17 -10.31 7.23
N PHE A 168 -4.35 -9.07 6.78
CA PHE A 168 -4.65 -7.94 7.65
C PHE A 168 -6.05 -8.00 8.29
N ASN A 169 -6.97 -8.78 7.72
CA ASN A 169 -8.30 -9.00 8.31
C ASN A 169 -8.36 -10.10 9.37
N LEU A 170 -7.24 -10.80 9.62
CA LEU A 170 -7.14 -11.72 10.75
C LEU A 170 -7.15 -10.96 12.09
N PRO A 171 -7.28 -11.64 13.23
CA PRO A 171 -7.03 -11.01 14.52
C PRO A 171 -5.57 -10.55 14.65
N TRP A 172 -5.37 -9.32 15.12
CA TRP A 172 -4.04 -8.73 15.39
C TRP A 172 -3.98 -8.18 16.82
N GLY A 173 -2.83 -8.34 17.46
CA GLY A 173 -2.47 -7.65 18.69
C GLY A 173 -2.44 -6.13 18.53
N ALA A 174 -2.49 -5.42 19.66
CA ALA A 174 -2.58 -3.97 19.68
C ALA A 174 -1.35 -3.32 19.01
N GLY A 175 -1.60 -2.45 18.01
CA GLY A 175 -0.60 -1.55 17.44
C GLY A 175 0.06 -1.98 16.13
N TYR A 176 -0.28 -3.14 15.57
CA TYR A 176 0.26 -3.64 14.30
C TYR A 176 -0.82 -4.18 13.37
N GLY A 177 -0.62 -4.03 12.06
CA GLY A 177 -1.52 -4.61 11.04
C GLY A 177 -3.00 -4.24 11.22
N GLY A 178 -3.88 -5.20 11.02
CA GLY A 178 -5.32 -5.04 11.22
C GLY A 178 -6.03 -4.28 10.11
N GLU A 179 -7.29 -3.91 10.40
CA GLU A 179 -8.24 -3.32 9.46
C GLU A 179 -7.69 -2.04 8.78
N SER A 180 -6.94 -1.20 9.50
CA SER A 180 -6.35 0.02 8.89
C SER A 180 -5.40 -0.33 7.74
N TRP A 181 -4.59 -1.36 7.89
CA TRP A 181 -3.68 -1.82 6.84
C TRP A 181 -4.41 -2.59 5.75
N ALA A 182 -5.47 -3.34 6.07
CA ALA A 182 -6.35 -3.92 5.05
C ALA A 182 -6.98 -2.83 4.17
N ASN A 183 -7.48 -1.74 4.77
CA ASN A 183 -8.09 -0.63 4.05
C ASN A 183 -7.07 0.11 3.17
N ALA A 184 -5.87 0.40 3.69
CA ALA A 184 -4.80 0.98 2.88
C ALA A 184 -4.39 0.09 1.70
N THR A 185 -4.34 -1.23 1.94
CA THR A 185 -4.04 -2.21 0.88
C THR A 185 -5.13 -2.24 -0.18
N ARG A 186 -6.41 -2.14 0.21
CA ARG A 186 -7.54 -2.06 -0.72
C ARG A 186 -7.47 -0.81 -1.59
N VAL A 187 -7.19 0.36 -1.02
CA VAL A 187 -7.00 1.60 -1.78
C VAL A 187 -5.92 1.46 -2.85
N LEU A 188 -4.80 0.78 -2.52
CA LEU A 188 -3.76 0.49 -3.51
C LEU A 188 -4.23 -0.48 -4.59
N VAL A 189 -4.96 -1.55 -4.23
CA VAL A 189 -5.53 -2.50 -5.20
C VAL A 189 -6.48 -1.79 -6.16
N ASP A 190 -7.42 -1.00 -5.64
CA ASP A 190 -8.41 -0.28 -6.45
C ASP A 190 -7.72 0.67 -7.44
N TYR A 191 -6.65 1.35 -7.02
CA TYR A 191 -5.84 2.16 -7.93
C TYR A 191 -5.10 1.34 -9.00
N LEU A 192 -4.46 0.23 -8.62
CA LEU A 192 -3.71 -0.62 -9.55
C LEU A 192 -4.60 -1.37 -10.55
N GLU A 193 -5.85 -1.67 -10.17
CA GLU A 193 -6.85 -2.32 -11.02
C GLU A 193 -7.67 -1.32 -11.85
N GLY A 194 -7.51 -0.01 -11.60
CA GLY A 194 -8.13 1.06 -12.37
C GLY A 194 -9.53 1.48 -11.89
N GLU A 195 -9.96 0.95 -10.75
CA GLU A 195 -11.22 1.31 -10.06
C GLU A 195 -11.12 2.69 -9.38
N LEU A 196 -9.89 3.11 -9.03
CA LEU A 196 -9.61 4.42 -8.45
C LEU A 196 -8.75 5.26 -9.40
N SER A 197 -9.21 6.47 -9.75
CA SER A 197 -8.41 7.40 -10.57
C SER A 197 -7.18 7.88 -9.82
N SER A 198 -6.12 8.32 -10.53
CA SER A 198 -4.92 8.88 -9.89
C SER A 198 -5.24 10.06 -8.97
N LEU A 199 -6.22 10.90 -9.32
CA LEU A 199 -6.64 12.03 -8.51
C LEU A 199 -7.26 11.56 -7.19
N ALA A 200 -8.24 10.65 -7.27
CA ALA A 200 -8.91 10.10 -6.10
C ALA A 200 -7.97 9.26 -5.22
N PHE A 201 -7.02 8.53 -5.84
CA PHE A 201 -6.00 7.78 -5.12
C PHE A 201 -5.09 8.69 -4.31
N VAL A 202 -4.58 9.77 -4.90
CA VAL A 202 -3.71 10.73 -4.20
C VAL A 202 -4.43 11.39 -3.04
N ASP A 203 -5.67 11.87 -3.26
CA ASP A 203 -6.50 12.45 -2.21
C ASP A 203 -6.74 11.45 -1.06
N THR A 204 -7.15 10.23 -1.40
CA THR A 204 -7.38 9.16 -0.41
C THR A 204 -6.10 8.88 0.39
N CYS A 205 -4.93 8.84 -0.25
CA CYS A 205 -3.65 8.59 0.42
C CYS A 205 -3.29 9.64 1.47
N PHE A 206 -3.61 10.91 1.24
CA PHE A 206 -3.42 11.96 2.24
C PHE A 206 -4.34 11.78 3.46
N GLY A 207 -5.55 11.25 3.25
CA GLY A 207 -6.50 10.93 4.32
C GLY A 207 -6.28 9.60 5.03
N LEU A 208 -5.43 8.70 4.50
CA LEU A 208 -5.19 7.39 5.11
C LEU A 208 -4.41 7.49 6.41
N HIS A 209 -4.87 6.77 7.42
CA HIS A 209 -4.26 6.69 8.75
C HIS A 209 -3.93 5.24 9.11
N HIS A 210 -2.89 5.05 9.92
CA HIS A 210 -2.63 3.81 10.65
C HIS A 210 -2.46 4.16 12.13
N ASN A 211 -3.17 3.44 13.00
CA ASN A 211 -3.18 3.68 14.43
C ASN A 211 -3.49 5.15 14.78
N ASN A 212 -2.44 5.95 15.02
CA ASN A 212 -2.52 7.33 15.51
C ASN A 212 -1.85 8.35 14.56
N ASN A 213 -1.47 7.97 13.34
CA ASN A 213 -0.75 8.86 12.42
C ASN A 213 -1.16 8.65 10.95
N ILE A 214 -0.81 9.62 10.10
CA ILE A 214 -0.97 9.49 8.65
C ILE A 214 -0.10 8.33 8.14
N ILE A 215 -0.61 7.56 7.19
CA ILE A 215 0.05 6.34 6.68
C ILE A 215 1.42 6.59 6.05
N LEU A 216 1.68 7.81 5.60
CA LEU A 216 2.88 8.24 4.86
C LEU A 216 4.12 8.49 5.76
N ASP A 217 4.07 8.10 7.05
CA ASP A 217 5.07 8.43 8.08
C ASP A 217 6.33 7.53 8.14
N LYS A 218 6.44 6.50 7.31
CA LYS A 218 7.57 5.54 7.36
C LYS A 218 8.80 6.02 6.59
N VAL A 219 8.61 6.88 5.60
CA VAL A 219 9.68 7.39 4.71
C VAL A 219 9.75 8.90 4.77
N TRP A 220 8.60 9.57 4.74
CA TRP A 220 8.53 11.02 4.79
C TRP A 220 8.31 11.51 6.21
N LYS A 221 8.81 12.71 6.47
CA LYS A 221 8.52 13.41 7.72
C LYS A 221 7.07 13.90 7.65
N VAL A 222 6.19 13.20 8.34
CA VAL A 222 4.84 13.66 8.61
C VAL A 222 4.88 14.45 9.92
N GLY A 223 4.43 15.70 9.88
CA GLY A 223 4.47 16.59 11.03
C GLY A 223 3.26 17.51 11.10
N HIS A 224 3.33 18.45 12.05
CA HIS A 224 2.26 19.42 12.32
C HIS A 224 1.85 20.22 11.07
N GLU A 225 2.81 20.60 10.21
CA GLU A 225 2.49 21.40 9.02
C GLU A 225 1.67 20.64 7.98
N LEU A 226 1.96 19.36 7.73
CA LEU A 226 1.12 18.56 6.83
C LEU A 226 -0.30 18.44 7.40
N LYS A 227 -0.43 18.12 8.69
CA LYS A 227 -1.74 18.04 9.33
C LYS A 227 -2.51 19.35 9.19
N LYS A 228 -1.87 20.49 9.44
CA LYS A 228 -2.49 21.81 9.29
C LYS A 228 -2.94 22.07 7.86
N VAL A 229 -2.15 21.70 6.85
CA VAL A 229 -2.55 21.81 5.44
C VAL A 229 -3.80 20.95 5.14
N LEU A 230 -3.84 19.72 5.64
CA LEU A 230 -5.00 18.84 5.47
C LEU A 230 -6.23 19.36 6.20
N ASP A 231 -6.08 19.87 7.42
CA ASP A 231 -7.16 20.47 8.21
C ASP A 231 -7.73 21.71 7.48
N LEU A 232 -6.87 22.58 6.94
CA LEU A 232 -7.31 23.74 6.14
C LEU A 232 -8.09 23.33 4.88
N ASN A 233 -7.68 22.25 4.21
CA ASN A 233 -8.44 21.70 3.07
C ASN A 233 -9.81 21.17 3.51
N LEU A 234 -9.86 20.40 4.60
CA LEU A 234 -11.13 19.86 5.13
C LEU A 234 -12.10 20.96 5.58
N ASP A 235 -11.57 22.07 6.08
CA ASP A 235 -12.36 23.23 6.53
C ASP A 235 -12.71 24.22 5.40
N ASP A 236 -12.45 23.88 4.14
CA ASP A 236 -12.71 24.72 2.95
C ASP A 236 -11.96 26.08 3.00
N GLN A 237 -10.77 26.09 3.60
CA GLN A 237 -9.90 27.27 3.74
C GLN A 237 -8.77 27.26 2.70
N VAL A 238 -9.08 26.94 1.45
CA VAL A 238 -8.08 26.77 0.37
C VAL A 238 -7.22 28.02 0.18
N ALA A 239 -7.79 29.22 0.33
CA ALA A 239 -7.02 30.47 0.25
C ALA A 239 -5.84 30.54 1.25
N SER A 240 -5.97 29.89 2.41
CA SER A 240 -4.91 29.79 3.41
C SER A 240 -3.82 28.78 3.05
N LEU A 241 -4.06 27.87 2.10
CA LEU A 241 -3.04 26.93 1.60
C LEU A 241 -1.97 27.63 0.76
N PHE A 242 -2.27 28.81 0.22
CA PHE A 242 -1.36 29.52 -0.67
C PHE A 242 0.01 29.83 -0.04
N SER A 243 0.06 30.10 1.27
CA SER A 243 1.33 30.33 2.00
C SER A 243 2.21 29.07 2.13
N TYR A 244 1.63 27.89 1.90
CA TYR A 244 2.31 26.59 1.94
C TYR A 244 2.69 26.10 0.54
N CYS A 245 2.15 26.70 -0.51
CA CYS A 245 2.41 26.30 -1.89
C CYS A 245 3.86 26.55 -2.30
N SER A 246 4.33 25.79 -3.28
CA SER A 246 5.60 26.03 -3.95
C SER A 246 5.57 27.36 -4.70
N PRO A 247 6.75 27.98 -4.95
CA PRO A 247 6.83 29.19 -5.76
C PRO A 247 6.19 29.04 -7.15
N GLN A 248 6.16 27.83 -7.70
CA GLN A 248 5.56 27.57 -9.00
C GLN A 248 4.04 27.77 -8.97
N VAL A 249 3.35 27.27 -7.94
CA VAL A 249 1.90 27.44 -7.78
C VAL A 249 1.56 28.86 -7.31
N GLN A 250 2.41 29.47 -6.48
CA GLN A 250 2.21 30.86 -6.03
C GLN A 250 2.28 31.91 -7.15
N ASN A 251 2.84 31.56 -8.31
CA ASN A 251 2.99 32.48 -9.44
C ASN A 251 2.00 32.21 -10.59
N LEU A 252 0.98 31.35 -10.37
CA LEU A 252 -0.10 31.10 -11.34
C LEU A 252 -1.13 32.23 -11.33
#